data_AF-A0A651G5E7-F1
#
_entry.id   AF-A0A651G5E7-F1
#
_cell.length_a   1.000
_cell.length_b   1.000
_cell.length_c   1.000
_cell.angle_alpha   90.00
_cell.angle_beta   90.00
_cell.angle_gamma   90.00
#
_symmetry.space_group_name_H-M   'P 1'
#
loop_
_entity.id
_entity.type
_entity.pdbx_description
1 polymer ?
#
loop_
_entity_poly.entity_id
_entity_poly.type
_entity_poly.pdbx_seq_one_letter_code
_entity_poly.pdbx_strand_id
1 'polypeptide(L)'
;MSNRKPQWNIEHNPTSKGVAGKVQQSLAKDRSPLDIVTLSDLYPLDPDKKDAIRAALYSHAFNTPVSQRNKTSIGYALKVEIAKTKKEIFCALPGMLRQWILINNDKDFVKSVKFRCEQLYGKAVVQYMLQSLQWRSVDQASAAMREVKKQSNHKCRMCEALGITAKPPRISACHIIDRRTVFWLAVDSLLHHNINILSEEGLSCLQQAVTNNLYHSSPKYIIPLCPQHDQDMRKAIRNVQPLPGEQLQPIECYFQFATEHQTS
;
A
#
# COMPACT_ATOMS: atom_id res chain seq x y z
N MET A 1 -29.10 -17.61 -0.07
CA MET A 1 -28.28 -16.62 -0.80
C MET A 1 -26.91 -16.55 -0.15
N SER A 2 -25.85 -16.78 -0.92
CA SER A 2 -24.48 -16.99 -0.42
C SER A 2 -23.80 -15.66 -0.11
N ASN A 3 -23.50 -15.40 1.17
CA ASN A 3 -22.61 -14.33 1.62
C ASN A 3 -21.18 -14.59 1.11
N ARG A 4 -20.89 -14.22 -0.14
CA ARG A 4 -19.50 -14.15 -0.61
C ARG A 4 -18.92 -12.83 -0.13
N LYS A 5 -18.08 -12.90 0.91
CA LYS A 5 -17.12 -11.82 1.21
C LYS A 5 -16.35 -11.49 -0.07
N PRO A 6 -16.06 -10.21 -0.38
CA PRO A 6 -15.20 -9.88 -1.51
C PRO A 6 -13.84 -10.51 -1.25
N GLN A 7 -13.56 -11.61 -1.96
CA GLN A 7 -12.23 -12.15 -2.08
C GLN A 7 -11.47 -11.21 -3.00
N TRP A 8 -10.62 -10.38 -2.40
CA TRP A 8 -9.46 -9.80 -3.08
C TRP A 8 -8.47 -10.92 -3.41
N ASN A 9 -8.91 -11.90 -4.18
CA ASN A 9 -8.03 -12.87 -4.81
C ASN A 9 -7.42 -12.15 -6.02
N ILE A 10 -6.47 -11.26 -5.75
CA ILE A 10 -5.38 -11.08 -6.69
C ILE A 10 -4.55 -12.37 -6.58
N GLU A 11 -5.10 -13.49 -7.06
CA GLU A 11 -4.33 -14.69 -7.33
C GLU A 11 -3.47 -14.39 -8.56
N HIS A 12 -2.39 -13.64 -8.34
CA HIS A 12 -1.27 -13.68 -9.26
C HIS A 12 -0.67 -15.07 -9.14
N ASN A 13 -1.15 -15.96 -10.00
CA ASN A 13 -0.67 -17.32 -10.11
C ASN A 13 0.83 -17.24 -10.43
N PRO A 14 1.75 -17.73 -9.56
CA PRO A 14 3.17 -17.69 -9.83
C PRO A 14 3.46 -18.69 -10.95
N THR A 15 3.35 -18.24 -12.20
CA THR A 15 3.48 -19.09 -13.39
C THR A 15 4.93 -19.39 -13.78
N SER A 16 5.92 -18.78 -13.12
CA SER A 16 7.32 -19.05 -13.47
C SER A 16 7.87 -20.29 -12.76
N LYS A 17 8.06 -21.37 -13.51
CA LYS A 17 8.90 -22.50 -13.08
C LYS A 17 10.35 -21.99 -13.06
N GLY A 18 10.96 -21.86 -11.86
CA GLY A 18 12.35 -21.41 -11.71
C GLY A 18 12.60 -20.58 -10.46
N VAL A 19 13.84 -20.08 -10.31
CA VAL A 19 14.26 -19.29 -9.13
C VAL A 19 13.40 -18.04 -8.94
N ALA A 20 13.05 -17.37 -10.04
CA ALA A 20 12.20 -16.17 -10.00
C ALA A 20 10.80 -16.45 -9.41
N GLY A 21 10.22 -17.61 -9.72
CA GLY A 21 8.91 -18.01 -9.20
C GLY A 21 8.97 -18.44 -7.75
N LYS A 22 10.03 -19.16 -7.34
CA LYS A 22 10.27 -19.48 -5.92
C LYS A 22 10.39 -18.21 -5.07
N VAL A 23 11.14 -17.22 -5.54
CA VAL A 23 11.29 -15.92 -4.84
C VAL A 23 9.96 -15.19 -4.78
N GLN A 24 9.22 -15.10 -5.89
CA GLN A 24 7.90 -14.48 -5.92
C GLN A 24 6.92 -15.15 -4.95
N GLN A 25 6.86 -16.49 -4.94
CA GLN A 25 6.02 -17.26 -4.03
C GLN A 25 6.39 -16.99 -2.57
N SER A 26 7.68 -17.01 -2.24
CA SER A 26 8.15 -16.70 -0.88
C SER A 26 7.73 -15.31 -0.42
N LEU A 27 7.80 -14.31 -1.32
CA LEU A 27 7.42 -12.94 -1.02
C LEU A 27 5.89 -12.74 -0.93
N ALA A 28 5.11 -13.48 -1.71
CA ALA A 28 3.67 -13.28 -1.87
C ALA A 28 2.79 -14.13 -0.94
N LYS A 29 3.19 -15.39 -0.69
CA LYS A 29 2.36 -16.39 0.01
C LYS A 29 2.94 -16.82 1.35
N ASP A 30 4.25 -16.97 1.42
CA ASP A 30 4.90 -17.59 2.59
C ASP A 30 5.27 -16.56 3.68
N ARG A 31 5.01 -15.26 3.42
CA ARG A 31 5.36 -14.15 4.29
C ARG A 31 4.17 -13.25 4.57
N SER A 32 4.17 -12.64 5.75
CA SER A 32 3.23 -11.56 6.03
C SER A 32 3.61 -10.33 5.20
N PRO A 33 2.63 -9.54 4.72
CA PRO A 33 2.94 -8.27 4.09
C PRO A 33 3.78 -7.43 5.05
N LEU A 34 4.73 -6.68 4.49
CA LEU A 34 5.72 -5.88 5.21
C LEU A 34 6.74 -6.62 6.07
N ASP A 35 6.76 -7.95 6.05
CA ASP A 35 7.86 -8.69 6.66
C ASP A 35 9.20 -8.25 6.07
N ILE A 36 10.21 -8.12 6.94
CA ILE A 36 11.55 -7.81 6.49
C ILE A 36 12.16 -9.06 5.85
N VAL A 37 12.72 -8.88 4.66
CA VAL A 37 13.33 -9.91 3.85
C VAL A 37 14.77 -9.50 3.53
N THR A 38 15.68 -10.42 3.77
CA THR A 38 17.09 -10.33 3.39
C THR A 38 17.41 -11.39 2.35
N LEU A 39 18.53 -11.22 1.62
CA LEU A 39 19.00 -12.25 0.70
C LEU A 39 19.30 -13.58 1.40
N SER A 40 19.84 -13.51 2.63
CA SER A 40 20.11 -14.69 3.46
C SER A 40 18.85 -15.51 3.74
N ASP A 41 17.69 -14.84 3.90
CA ASP A 41 16.41 -15.53 4.12
C ASP A 41 15.90 -16.26 2.87
N LEU A 42 16.39 -15.87 1.67
CA LEU A 42 15.96 -16.43 0.39
C LEU A 42 16.93 -17.47 -0.16
N TYR A 43 18.22 -17.44 0.22
CA TYR A 43 19.21 -18.41 -0.25
C TYR A 43 18.84 -19.89 -0.01
N PRO A 44 18.15 -20.27 1.09
CA PRO A 44 17.70 -21.65 1.27
C PRO A 44 16.70 -22.15 0.21
N LEU A 45 16.05 -21.27 -0.56
CA LEU A 45 15.13 -21.67 -1.64
C LEU A 45 15.83 -22.40 -2.79
N ASP A 46 17.11 -22.08 -3.01
CA ASP A 46 17.96 -22.68 -4.05
C ASP A 46 19.45 -22.35 -3.75
N PRO A 47 20.11 -23.14 -2.86
CA PRO A 47 21.44 -22.81 -2.32
C PRO A 47 22.54 -22.62 -3.38
N ASP A 48 22.40 -23.30 -4.51
CA ASP A 48 23.36 -23.28 -5.63
C ASP A 48 23.15 -22.08 -6.57
N LYS A 49 22.06 -21.32 -6.39
CA LYS A 49 21.63 -20.25 -7.31
C LYS A 49 21.49 -18.89 -6.63
N LYS A 50 22.42 -18.55 -5.72
CA LYS A 50 22.42 -17.28 -4.97
C LYS A 50 22.33 -16.04 -5.86
N ASP A 51 23.07 -16.01 -6.96
CA ASP A 51 23.04 -14.86 -7.89
C ASP A 51 21.69 -14.74 -8.61
N ALA A 52 21.09 -15.86 -8.99
CA ALA A 52 19.75 -15.87 -9.59
C ALA A 52 18.67 -15.44 -8.58
N ILE A 53 18.81 -15.82 -7.30
CA ILE A 53 17.92 -15.39 -6.22
C ILE A 53 18.02 -13.87 -6.04
N ARG A 54 19.25 -13.34 -6.02
CA ARG A 54 19.48 -11.88 -5.93
C ARG A 54 18.86 -11.15 -7.11
N ALA A 55 19.11 -11.62 -8.34
CA ALA A 55 18.54 -11.02 -9.54
C ALA A 55 17.01 -11.05 -9.53
N ALA A 56 16.41 -12.17 -9.11
CA ALA A 56 14.97 -12.32 -8.98
C ALA A 56 14.38 -11.36 -7.94
N LEU A 57 14.96 -11.27 -6.73
CA LEU A 57 14.50 -10.33 -5.71
C LEU A 57 14.54 -8.90 -6.22
N TYR A 58 15.63 -8.50 -6.88
CA TYR A 58 15.75 -7.14 -7.40
C TYR A 58 14.74 -6.88 -8.53
N SER A 59 14.46 -7.85 -9.41
CA SER A 59 13.44 -7.71 -10.45
C SER A 59 12.03 -7.54 -9.89
N HIS A 60 11.72 -8.25 -8.80
CA HIS A 60 10.40 -8.24 -8.14
C HIS A 60 10.22 -7.09 -7.15
N ALA A 61 11.31 -6.46 -6.72
CA ALA A 61 11.27 -5.38 -5.75
C ALA A 61 11.13 -4.00 -6.41
N PHE A 62 10.23 -3.17 -5.92
CA PHE A 62 10.23 -1.74 -6.23
C PHE A 62 11.52 -1.07 -5.72
N ASN A 63 11.87 0.06 -6.34
CA ASN A 63 13.09 0.85 -6.09
C ASN A 63 14.42 0.17 -6.38
N THR A 64 14.45 -0.76 -7.33
CA THR A 64 15.73 -1.30 -7.80
C THR A 64 16.01 -0.87 -9.24
N PRO A 65 17.29 -0.75 -9.64
CA PRO A 65 17.65 -0.52 -11.03
C PRO A 65 17.14 -1.62 -11.96
N VAL A 66 17.00 -2.86 -11.46
CA VAL A 66 16.52 -4.00 -12.25
C VAL A 66 15.03 -3.87 -12.52
N SER A 67 14.21 -3.58 -11.50
CA SER A 67 12.76 -3.43 -11.67
C SER A 67 12.38 -2.19 -12.48
N GLN A 68 13.18 -1.13 -12.42
CA GLN A 68 13.01 0.03 -13.30
C GLN A 68 13.28 -0.34 -14.77
N ARG A 69 14.39 -1.02 -15.06
CA ARG A 69 14.70 -1.50 -16.43
C ARG A 69 13.64 -2.46 -16.95
N ASN A 70 13.16 -3.37 -16.09
CA ASN A 70 12.14 -4.36 -16.44
C ASN A 70 10.72 -3.78 -16.47
N LYS A 71 10.55 -2.49 -16.15
CA LYS A 71 9.25 -1.83 -16.07
C LYS A 71 8.24 -2.59 -15.20
N THR A 72 8.68 -3.05 -14.03
CA THR A 72 7.86 -3.87 -13.12
C THR A 72 6.61 -3.09 -12.67
N SER A 73 5.43 -3.50 -13.12
CA SER A 73 4.14 -2.91 -12.76
C SER A 73 3.55 -3.50 -11.46
N ILE A 74 3.89 -4.75 -11.13
CA ILE A 74 3.49 -5.43 -9.89
C ILE A 74 4.73 -5.76 -9.09
N GLY A 75 4.81 -5.25 -7.86
CA GLY A 75 5.94 -5.47 -6.96
C GLY A 75 5.60 -6.45 -5.85
N TYR A 76 6.54 -7.35 -5.57
CA TYR A 76 6.48 -8.32 -4.46
C TYR A 76 7.41 -7.95 -3.30
N ALA A 77 8.17 -6.87 -3.45
CA ALA A 77 8.92 -6.30 -2.35
C ALA A 77 9.09 -4.79 -2.56
N LEU A 78 9.39 -4.07 -1.49
CA LEU A 78 9.84 -2.68 -1.52
C LEU A 78 11.26 -2.63 -0.99
N LYS A 79 12.22 -2.20 -1.81
CA LYS A 79 13.57 -1.94 -1.33
C LYS A 79 13.57 -0.64 -0.50
N VAL A 80 14.10 -0.74 0.72
CA VAL A 80 14.32 0.38 1.65
C VAL A 80 15.81 0.47 1.95
N GLU A 81 16.39 1.64 1.70
CA GLU A 81 17.78 1.93 2.06
C GLU A 81 17.81 2.60 3.43
N ILE A 82 18.56 2.04 4.37
CA ILE A 82 18.65 2.53 5.74
C ILE A 82 19.75 3.57 5.83
N ALA A 83 19.38 4.83 5.99
CA ALA A 83 20.28 5.98 5.83
C ALA A 83 21.56 5.89 6.69
N LYS A 84 21.44 5.43 7.95
CA LYS A 84 22.57 5.37 8.89
C LYS A 84 23.59 4.28 8.56
N THR A 85 23.15 3.15 8.00
CA THR A 85 24.00 1.98 7.80
C THR A 85 24.31 1.71 6.33
N LYS A 86 23.64 2.43 5.42
CA LYS A 86 23.61 2.16 3.96
C LYS A 86 23.26 0.71 3.63
N LYS A 87 22.62 0.00 4.56
CA LYS A 87 22.14 -1.37 4.33
C LYS A 87 20.83 -1.31 3.57
N GLU A 88 20.69 -2.21 2.62
CA GLU A 88 19.44 -2.42 1.89
C GLU A 88 18.64 -3.50 2.61
N ILE A 89 17.38 -3.22 2.88
CA ILE A 89 16.41 -4.21 3.35
C ILE A 89 15.23 -4.24 2.39
N PHE A 90 14.53 -5.36 2.34
CA PHE A 90 13.33 -5.50 1.51
C PHE A 90 12.14 -5.73 2.43
N CYS A 91 11.03 -5.05 2.16
CA CYS A 91 9.76 -5.32 2.81
C CYS A 91 8.89 -6.12 1.85
N ALA A 92 8.46 -7.32 2.25
CA ALA A 92 7.62 -8.18 1.44
C ALA A 92 6.31 -7.47 1.07
N LEU A 93 5.84 -7.68 -0.16
CA LEU A 93 4.55 -7.22 -0.65
C LEU A 93 3.81 -8.40 -1.29
N PRO A 94 2.50 -8.53 -1.08
CA PRO A 94 1.69 -9.58 -1.69
C PRO A 94 1.25 -9.20 -3.11
N GLY A 95 2.20 -8.87 -3.99
CA GLY A 95 1.91 -8.50 -5.38
C GLY A 95 1.09 -7.22 -5.50
N MET A 96 1.68 -6.09 -5.11
CA MET A 96 1.01 -4.80 -5.13
C MET A 96 1.25 -4.08 -6.46
N LEU A 97 0.20 -3.51 -7.06
CA LEU A 97 0.34 -2.66 -8.24
C LEU A 97 1.10 -1.38 -7.90
N ARG A 98 2.05 -0.98 -8.77
CA ARG A 98 2.89 0.22 -8.63
C ARG A 98 2.07 1.48 -8.41
N GLN A 99 0.93 1.60 -9.10
CA GLN A 99 0.01 2.73 -9.00
C GLN A 99 -0.40 3.06 -7.56
N TRP A 100 -0.63 2.04 -6.71
CA TRP A 100 -1.02 2.25 -5.32
C TRP A 100 0.05 3.01 -4.54
N ILE A 101 1.33 2.78 -4.86
CA ILE A 101 2.45 3.48 -4.23
C ILE A 101 2.63 4.86 -4.83
N LEU A 102 2.47 5.01 -6.15
CA LEU A 102 2.63 6.29 -6.84
C LEU A 102 1.58 7.32 -6.45
N ILE A 103 0.32 6.92 -6.25
CA ILE A 103 -0.75 7.85 -5.86
C ILE A 103 -0.52 8.42 -4.45
N ASN A 104 0.30 7.77 -3.61
CA ASN A 104 0.75 8.37 -2.34
C ASN A 104 1.58 9.65 -2.54
N ASN A 105 2.18 9.81 -3.72
CA ASN A 105 3.11 10.88 -4.02
C ASN A 105 2.51 11.95 -4.97
N ASP A 106 1.41 11.64 -5.66
CA ASP A 106 0.82 12.56 -6.63
C ASP A 106 -0.05 13.63 -5.94
N LYS A 107 0.60 14.75 -5.62
CA LYS A 107 -0.07 15.94 -5.10
C LYS A 107 -1.00 16.58 -6.12
N ASP A 108 -0.76 16.39 -7.41
CA ASP A 108 -1.51 17.04 -8.48
C ASP A 108 -2.83 16.30 -8.75
N PHE A 109 -2.84 14.96 -8.61
CA PHE A 109 -4.08 14.17 -8.54
C PHE A 109 -4.99 14.68 -7.42
N VAL A 110 -4.49 14.81 -6.19
CA VAL A 110 -5.31 15.29 -5.07
C VAL A 110 -5.84 16.71 -5.32
N LYS A 111 -5.01 17.61 -5.88
CA LYS A 111 -5.44 18.95 -6.25
C LYS A 111 -6.52 18.93 -7.32
N SER A 112 -6.42 18.06 -8.33
CA SER A 112 -7.37 17.99 -9.44
C SER A 112 -8.73 17.46 -8.99
N VAL A 113 -8.77 16.42 -8.14
CA VAL A 113 -10.00 15.91 -7.52
C VAL A 113 -10.63 16.98 -6.64
N LYS A 114 -9.82 17.62 -5.78
CA LYS A 114 -10.30 18.71 -4.90
C LYS A 114 -10.90 19.86 -5.71
N PHE A 115 -10.23 20.30 -6.77
CA PHE A 115 -10.72 21.36 -7.64
C PHE A 115 -12.08 21.01 -8.24
N ARG A 116 -12.27 19.79 -8.75
CA ARG A 116 -13.57 19.32 -9.26
C ARG A 116 -14.65 19.35 -8.18
N CYS A 117 -14.37 18.90 -6.96
CA CYS A 117 -15.31 19.04 -5.85
C CYS A 117 -15.65 20.51 -5.58
N GLU A 118 -14.66 21.41 -5.59
CA GLU A 118 -14.86 22.84 -5.31
C GLU A 118 -15.75 23.51 -6.37
N GLN A 119 -15.65 23.09 -7.63
CA GLN A 119 -16.55 23.54 -8.71
C GLN A 119 -17.99 23.05 -8.53
N LEU A 120 -18.17 21.80 -8.06
CA LEU A 120 -19.50 21.20 -7.91
C LEU A 120 -20.26 21.66 -6.65
N TYR A 121 -19.56 21.81 -5.53
CA TYR A 121 -20.17 22.00 -4.21
C TYR A 121 -19.79 23.31 -3.51
N GLY A 122 -18.84 24.06 -4.07
CA GLY A 122 -18.32 25.29 -3.50
C GLY A 122 -17.16 25.05 -2.52
N LYS A 123 -16.20 25.98 -2.56
CA LYS A 123 -14.93 25.90 -1.82
C LYS A 123 -15.10 25.73 -0.31
N ALA A 124 -16.00 26.48 0.32
CA ALA A 124 -16.22 26.45 1.77
C ALA A 124 -16.75 25.08 2.24
N VAL A 125 -17.71 24.52 1.50
CA VAL A 125 -18.31 23.20 1.80
C VAL A 125 -17.26 22.11 1.69
N VAL A 126 -16.50 22.11 0.60
CA VAL A 126 -15.45 21.12 0.34
C VAL A 126 -14.36 21.16 1.41
N GLN A 127 -13.92 22.36 1.82
CA GLN A 127 -12.92 22.50 2.87
C GLN A 127 -13.39 21.93 4.20
N TYR A 128 -14.61 22.27 4.64
CA TYR A 128 -15.15 21.79 5.91
C TYR A 128 -15.45 20.28 5.89
N MET A 129 -16.18 19.82 4.88
CA MET A 129 -16.69 18.45 4.83
C MET A 129 -15.59 17.44 4.53
N LEU A 130 -14.76 17.67 3.51
CA LEU A 130 -13.70 16.70 3.19
C LEU A 130 -12.65 16.62 4.28
N GLN A 131 -12.37 17.73 4.98
CA GLN A 131 -11.51 17.69 6.15
C GLN A 131 -12.15 16.83 7.24
N SER A 132 -13.41 17.07 7.58
CA SER A 132 -14.12 16.28 8.59
C SER A 132 -14.16 14.78 8.27
N LEU A 133 -14.44 14.42 7.01
CA LEU A 133 -14.46 13.03 6.55
C LEU A 133 -13.07 12.38 6.58
N GLN A 134 -12.03 13.12 6.16
CA GLN A 134 -10.65 12.65 6.30
C GLN A 134 -10.26 12.41 7.75
N TRP A 135 -10.70 13.25 8.69
CA TRP A 135 -10.42 13.01 10.11
C TRP A 135 -11.09 11.74 10.61
N ARG A 136 -12.38 11.52 10.30
CA ARG A 136 -13.11 10.30 10.69
C ARG A 136 -12.50 9.01 10.11
N SER A 137 -11.94 9.07 8.91
CA SER A 137 -11.22 7.92 8.32
C SER A 137 -10.01 7.47 9.16
N VAL A 138 -9.34 8.40 9.85
CA VAL A 138 -8.17 8.09 10.69
C VAL A 138 -8.55 7.24 11.89
N ASP A 139 -9.71 7.51 12.47
CA ASP A 139 -10.19 6.80 13.64
C ASP A 139 -10.46 5.32 13.33
N GLN A 140 -10.85 5.00 12.09
CA GLN A 140 -11.10 3.62 11.65
C GLN A 140 -9.82 2.78 11.62
N ALA A 141 -8.74 3.27 11.00
CA ALA A 141 -7.45 2.55 10.97
C ALA A 141 -6.73 2.56 12.34
N SER A 142 -7.12 3.42 13.27
CA SER A 142 -6.46 3.55 14.58
C SER A 142 -6.55 2.28 15.42
N ALA A 143 -7.60 1.48 15.28
CA ALA A 143 -7.72 0.19 15.96
C ALA A 143 -6.63 -0.80 15.49
N ALA A 144 -6.50 -0.99 14.17
CA ALA A 144 -5.48 -1.84 13.58
C ALA A 144 -4.05 -1.35 13.90
N MET A 145 -3.81 -0.04 13.88
CA MET A 145 -2.53 0.54 14.29
C MET A 145 -2.19 0.24 15.76
N ARG A 146 -3.16 0.32 16.67
CA ARG A 146 -2.95 0.00 18.09
C ARG A 146 -2.68 -1.49 18.29
N GLU A 147 -3.40 -2.35 17.57
CA GLU A 147 -3.21 -3.80 17.58
C GLU A 147 -1.77 -4.17 17.19
N VAL A 148 -1.29 -3.69 16.05
CA VAL A 148 0.06 -3.99 15.55
C VAL A 148 1.16 -3.48 16.48
N LYS A 149 0.97 -2.31 17.10
CA LYS A 149 1.91 -1.79 18.11
C LYS A 149 1.99 -2.69 19.35
N LYS A 150 0.85 -3.23 19.81
CA LYS A 150 0.79 -4.15 20.94
C LYS A 150 1.45 -5.48 20.60
N GLN A 151 1.13 -6.07 19.44
CA GLN A 151 1.71 -7.34 18.98
C GLN A 151 3.23 -7.28 18.80
N SER A 152 3.76 -6.13 18.40
CA SER A 152 5.21 -5.89 18.28
C SER A 152 5.89 -5.52 19.61
N ASN A 153 5.18 -5.56 20.74
CA ASN A 153 5.68 -5.13 22.05
C ASN A 153 6.31 -3.73 22.00
N HIS A 154 5.75 -2.83 21.19
CA HIS A 154 6.29 -1.49 20.95
C HIS A 154 7.77 -1.50 20.50
N LYS A 155 8.14 -2.46 19.65
CA LYS A 155 9.46 -2.53 19.02
C LYS A 155 9.38 -2.13 17.55
N CYS A 156 10.49 -1.58 17.04
CA CYS A 156 10.61 -1.27 15.63
C CYS A 156 11.07 -2.51 14.87
N ARG A 157 10.28 -2.97 13.89
CA ARG A 157 10.60 -4.16 13.08
C ARG A 157 11.93 -4.04 12.34
N MET A 158 12.23 -2.86 11.81
CA MET A 158 13.51 -2.63 11.13
C MET A 158 14.70 -2.60 12.11
N CYS A 159 14.55 -2.07 13.33
CA CYS A 159 15.60 -2.16 14.34
C CYS A 159 15.89 -3.63 14.70
N GLU A 160 14.84 -4.43 14.90
CA GLU A 160 14.98 -5.86 15.22
C GLU A 160 15.72 -6.60 14.10
N ALA A 161 15.32 -6.40 12.85
CA ALA A 161 15.98 -7.01 11.69
C ALA A 161 17.44 -6.58 11.51
N LEU A 162 17.79 -5.36 11.93
CA LEU A 162 19.16 -4.83 11.86
C LEU A 162 20.02 -5.16 13.09
N GLY A 163 19.46 -5.84 14.10
CA GLY A 163 20.14 -6.11 15.37
C GLY A 163 20.39 -4.86 16.22
N ILE A 164 19.62 -3.78 16.01
CA ILE A 164 19.75 -2.53 16.77
C ILE A 164 19.00 -2.68 18.09
N THR A 165 19.73 -2.73 19.20
CA THR A 165 19.19 -2.96 20.55
C THR A 165 18.74 -1.69 21.27
N ALA A 166 19.13 -0.51 20.77
CA ALA A 166 18.74 0.77 21.35
C ALA A 166 17.22 0.95 21.30
N LYS A 167 16.58 1.14 22.47
CA LYS A 167 15.13 1.36 22.56
C LYS A 167 14.79 2.74 21.98
N PRO A 168 14.04 2.82 20.86
CA PRO A 168 13.68 4.11 20.30
C PRO A 168 12.70 4.83 21.22
N PRO A 169 12.73 6.18 21.26
CA PRO A 169 11.91 6.98 22.18
C PRO A 169 10.40 6.86 21.90
N ARG A 170 10.02 6.51 20.67
CA ARG A 170 8.63 6.39 20.23
C ARG A 170 8.53 5.37 19.10
N ILE A 171 7.42 4.63 19.05
CA ILE A 171 7.06 3.78 17.90
C ILE A 171 5.74 4.26 17.28
N SER A 172 5.79 4.49 15.97
CA SER A 172 4.62 4.73 15.12
C SER A 172 4.24 3.45 14.38
N ALA A 173 2.97 3.34 14.04
CA ALA A 173 2.48 2.32 13.12
C ALA A 173 2.38 3.01 11.75
N CYS A 174 3.01 2.42 10.74
CA CYS A 174 3.21 3.05 9.44
C CYS A 174 2.52 2.20 8.37
N HIS A 175 1.87 2.89 7.43
CA HIS A 175 1.26 2.25 6.27
C HIS A 175 2.17 2.46 5.07
N ILE A 176 2.18 1.51 4.13
CA ILE A 176 2.75 1.79 2.81
C ILE A 176 1.81 2.68 2.01
N ILE A 177 0.50 2.47 2.13
CA ILE A 177 -0.52 3.26 1.43
C ILE A 177 -1.03 4.38 2.34
N ASP A 178 -0.89 5.62 1.89
CA ASP A 178 -1.36 6.79 2.62
C ASP A 178 -2.89 6.81 2.64
N ARG A 179 -3.46 7.14 3.80
CA ARG A 179 -4.91 7.31 3.96
C ARG A 179 -5.49 8.32 2.96
N ARG A 180 -4.74 9.38 2.68
CA ARG A 180 -5.18 10.47 1.80
C ARG A 180 -5.40 9.94 0.40
N THR A 181 -4.54 9.04 -0.03
CA THR A 181 -4.64 8.37 -1.33
C THR A 181 -5.93 7.57 -1.42
N VAL A 182 -6.20 6.69 -0.45
CA VAL A 182 -7.45 5.89 -0.46
C VAL A 182 -8.69 6.78 -0.43
N PHE A 183 -8.69 7.82 0.41
CA PHE A 183 -9.81 8.75 0.50
C PHE A 183 -10.08 9.48 -0.82
N TRP A 184 -9.05 10.09 -1.42
CA TRP A 184 -9.21 10.87 -2.64
C TRP A 184 -9.51 10.00 -3.86
N LEU A 185 -9.05 8.75 -3.88
CA LEU A 185 -9.47 7.77 -4.89
C LEU A 185 -10.96 7.43 -4.78
N ALA A 186 -11.45 7.22 -3.56
CA ALA A 186 -12.86 6.97 -3.34
C ALA A 186 -13.73 8.17 -3.77
N VAL A 187 -13.31 9.40 -3.42
CA VAL A 187 -13.98 10.63 -3.87
C VAL A 187 -13.98 10.73 -5.39
N ASP A 188 -12.82 10.54 -6.02
CA ASP A 188 -12.70 10.62 -7.47
C ASP A 188 -13.61 9.62 -8.20
N SER A 189 -13.67 8.38 -7.72
CA SER A 189 -14.55 7.37 -8.29
C SER A 189 -16.03 7.76 -8.18
N LEU A 190 -16.49 8.26 -7.02
CA LEU A 190 -17.88 8.71 -6.89
C LEU A 190 -18.23 9.83 -7.87
N LEU A 191 -17.31 10.78 -8.08
CA LEU A 191 -17.51 11.84 -9.07
C LEU A 191 -17.61 11.30 -10.50
N HIS A 192 -16.76 10.32 -10.87
CA HIS A 192 -16.83 9.68 -12.19
C HIS A 192 -18.15 8.94 -12.42
N HIS A 193 -18.76 8.40 -11.36
CA HIS A 193 -20.08 7.74 -11.41
C HIS A 193 -21.26 8.70 -11.21
N ASN A 194 -21.03 10.02 -11.21
CA ASN A 194 -22.05 11.04 -10.97
C ASN A 194 -22.79 10.89 -9.62
N ILE A 195 -22.15 10.28 -8.61
CA ILE A 195 -22.69 10.16 -7.27
C ILE A 195 -22.34 11.42 -6.47
N ASN A 196 -23.35 12.04 -5.88
CA ASN A 196 -23.15 13.19 -5.00
C ASN A 196 -22.44 12.74 -3.71
N ILE A 197 -21.20 13.20 -3.50
CA ILE A 197 -20.41 12.85 -2.31
C ILE A 197 -20.98 13.37 -0.99
N LEU A 198 -21.95 14.31 -1.06
CA LEU A 198 -22.64 14.90 0.09
C LEU A 198 -24.01 14.27 0.36
N SER A 199 -24.47 13.33 -0.48
CA SER A 199 -25.68 12.57 -0.19
C SER A 199 -25.41 11.48 0.85
N GLU A 200 -26.45 10.95 1.49
CA GLU A 200 -26.32 9.80 2.41
C GLU A 200 -25.67 8.60 1.71
N GLU A 201 -26.05 8.35 0.45
CA GLU A 201 -25.45 7.32 -0.39
C GLU A 201 -23.95 7.57 -0.59
N GLY A 202 -23.55 8.77 -1.02
CA GLY A 202 -22.14 9.10 -1.23
C GLY A 202 -21.31 9.00 0.05
N LEU A 203 -21.85 9.46 1.18
CA LEU A 203 -21.19 9.36 2.48
C LEU A 203 -21.03 7.90 2.93
N SER A 204 -22.07 7.08 2.77
CA SER A 204 -22.03 5.64 3.06
C SER A 204 -20.98 4.94 2.18
N CYS A 205 -20.97 5.26 0.89
CA CYS A 205 -19.99 4.71 -0.07
C CYS A 205 -18.55 5.08 0.30
N LEU A 206 -18.28 6.35 0.63
CA LEU A 206 -16.96 6.79 1.09
C LEU A 206 -16.52 6.05 2.35
N GLN A 207 -17.43 5.91 3.32
CA GLN A 207 -17.13 5.22 4.58
C GLN A 207 -16.78 3.75 4.32
N GLN A 208 -17.56 3.07 3.49
CA GLN A 208 -17.28 1.68 3.13
C GLN A 208 -15.99 1.53 2.34
N ALA A 209 -15.73 2.42 1.36
CA ALA A 209 -14.52 2.40 0.54
C ALA A 209 -13.24 2.46 1.39
N VAL A 210 -13.23 3.37 2.36
CA VAL A 210 -12.11 3.55 3.29
C VAL A 210 -12.02 2.38 4.26
N THR A 211 -13.14 1.99 4.88
CA THR A 211 -13.17 0.92 5.90
C THR A 211 -12.72 -0.41 5.30
N ASN A 212 -13.21 -0.75 4.11
CA ASN A 212 -12.98 -2.03 3.47
C ASN A 212 -11.72 -2.07 2.60
N ASN A 213 -10.96 -0.97 2.52
CA ASN A 213 -9.71 -0.97 1.76
C ASN A 213 -8.68 -1.87 2.45
N LEU A 214 -8.36 -2.98 1.81
CA LEU A 214 -7.43 -3.98 2.33
C LEU A 214 -6.04 -3.40 2.63
N TYR A 215 -5.54 -2.49 1.78
CA TYR A 215 -4.18 -1.96 1.90
C TYR A 215 -4.03 -0.88 2.96
N HIS A 216 -5.13 -0.20 3.33
CA HIS A 216 -5.13 0.82 4.36
C HIS A 216 -5.58 0.29 5.72
N SER A 217 -6.70 -0.42 5.77
CA SER A 217 -7.35 -0.73 7.04
C SER A 217 -6.90 -2.05 7.66
N SER A 218 -6.20 -2.92 6.89
CA SER A 218 -5.76 -4.22 7.40
C SER A 218 -4.48 -4.11 8.23
N PRO A 219 -4.44 -4.72 9.44
CA PRO A 219 -3.22 -4.85 10.24
C PRO A 219 -2.02 -5.44 9.48
N LYS A 220 -2.27 -6.27 8.46
CA LYS A 220 -1.22 -6.92 7.65
C LYS A 220 -0.35 -5.92 6.89
N TYR A 221 -0.89 -4.76 6.48
CA TYR A 221 -0.16 -3.74 5.74
C TYR A 221 0.33 -2.58 6.63
N ILE A 222 0.42 -2.84 7.93
CA ILE A 222 0.89 -1.89 8.94
C ILE A 222 2.18 -2.42 9.55
N ILE A 223 3.22 -1.59 9.57
CA ILE A 223 4.52 -1.94 10.17
C ILE A 223 4.86 -0.98 11.32
N PRO A 224 5.24 -1.47 12.52
CA PRO A 224 5.65 -0.63 13.62
C PRO A 224 7.12 -0.20 13.45
N LEU A 225 7.33 1.11 13.33
CA LEU A 225 8.63 1.73 13.05
C LEU A 225 8.96 2.82 14.07
N CYS A 226 10.26 3.02 14.31
CA CYS A 226 10.72 4.23 14.99
C CYS A 226 10.70 5.43 14.02
N PRO A 227 10.81 6.68 14.50
CA PRO A 227 10.75 7.87 13.65
C PRO A 227 11.77 7.85 12.51
N GLN A 228 12.98 7.35 12.77
CA GLN A 228 14.02 7.24 11.75
C GLN A 228 13.62 6.27 10.63
N HIS A 229 13.20 5.06 11.00
CA HIS A 229 12.84 4.04 10.01
C HIS A 229 11.51 4.36 9.30
N ASP A 230 10.59 5.10 9.92
CA ASP A 230 9.43 5.66 9.22
C ASP A 230 9.87 6.65 8.12
N GLN A 231 10.87 7.49 8.39
CA GLN A 231 11.41 8.39 7.37
C GLN A 231 12.08 7.61 6.23
N ASP A 232 12.86 6.57 6.55
CA ASP A 232 13.50 5.71 5.54
C ASP A 232 12.45 5.00 4.67
N MET A 233 11.39 4.47 5.28
CA MET A 233 10.26 3.86 4.57
C MET A 233 9.53 4.86 3.66
N ARG A 234 9.22 6.05 4.18
CA ARG A 234 8.58 7.12 3.39
C ARG A 234 9.47 7.59 2.24
N LYS A 235 10.79 7.65 2.44
CA LYS A 235 11.74 7.97 1.38
C LYS A 235 11.74 6.89 0.31
N ALA A 236 11.72 5.62 0.68
CA ALA A 236 11.58 4.52 -0.27
C ALA A 236 10.28 4.65 -1.07
N ILE A 237 9.14 4.83 -0.42
CA ILE A 237 7.83 5.02 -1.09
C ILE A 237 7.87 6.18 -2.09
N ARG A 238 8.48 7.31 -1.73
CA ARG A 238 8.65 8.49 -2.60
C ARG A 238 9.58 8.26 -3.78
N ASN A 239 10.56 7.38 -3.62
CA ASN A 239 11.53 7.09 -4.68
C ASN A 239 10.97 6.16 -5.76
N VAL A 240 9.79 5.56 -5.55
CA VAL A 240 9.12 4.76 -6.58
C VAL A 240 8.73 5.70 -7.72
N GLN A 241 9.36 5.52 -8.87
CA GLN A 241 9.11 6.33 -10.07
C GLN A 241 7.98 5.73 -10.93
N PRO A 242 7.21 6.56 -11.64
CA PRO A 242 6.31 6.08 -12.70
C PRO A 242 7.12 5.44 -13.82
N LEU A 243 6.50 4.52 -14.55
CA LEU A 243 7.09 3.94 -15.76
C LEU A 243 7.03 4.95 -16.92
N PRO A 244 7.96 4.91 -17.89
CA PRO A 244 7.89 5.79 -19.05
C PRO A 244 6.56 5.61 -19.81
N GLY A 245 5.80 6.69 -19.97
CA GLY A 245 4.49 6.69 -20.61
C GLY A 245 3.33 6.23 -19.71
N GLU A 246 3.60 5.85 -18.46
CA GLU A 246 2.56 5.55 -17.47
C GLU A 246 1.98 6.87 -16.96
N GLN A 247 0.88 7.29 -17.56
CA GLN A 247 0.00 8.26 -16.93
C GLN A 247 -0.70 7.56 -15.78
N LEU A 248 -0.71 8.17 -14.59
CA LEU A 248 -1.54 7.71 -13.50
C LEU A 248 -3.00 7.80 -13.96
N GLN A 249 -3.55 6.66 -14.33
CA GLN A 249 -4.96 6.56 -14.66
C GLN A 249 -5.75 6.73 -13.36
N PRO A 250 -6.90 7.43 -13.39
CA PRO A 250 -7.90 7.29 -12.35
C PRO A 250 -8.10 5.80 -12.11
N ILE A 251 -7.93 5.33 -10.87
CA ILE A 251 -8.28 3.95 -10.56
C ILE A 251 -9.80 3.91 -10.67
N GLU A 252 -10.32 3.16 -11.63
CA GLU A 252 -11.69 2.65 -11.52
C GLU A 252 -11.73 1.85 -10.23
N CYS A 253 -12.23 2.47 -9.16
CA CYS A 253 -12.66 1.69 -8.02
C CYS A 253 -13.81 0.85 -8.55
N TYR A 254 -13.51 -0.39 -8.90
CA TYR A 254 -14.52 -1.43 -9.07
C TYR A 254 -15.12 -1.67 -7.70
N PHE A 255 -15.99 -0.76 -7.28
CA PHE A 255 -17.01 -1.10 -6.35
C PHE A 255 -17.85 -2.16 -7.06
N GLN A 256 -17.93 -3.35 -6.49
CA GLN A 256 -19.10 -4.19 -6.72
C GLN A 256 -20.28 -3.47 -6.05
N PHE A 257 -20.77 -2.40 -6.68
CA PHE A 257 -22.06 -1.84 -6.31
C PHE A 257 -23.13 -2.72 -6.94
N ALA A 258 -23.93 -3.30 -6.05
CA ALA A 258 -25.29 -3.76 -6.24
C ALA A 258 -25.89 -3.53 -7.65
N THR A 259 -25.66 -4.46 -8.56
CA THR A 259 -26.62 -4.74 -9.64
C THR A 259 -27.84 -5.52 -9.13
N GLU A 260 -28.05 -5.61 -7.80
CA GLU A 260 -29.20 -6.32 -7.21
C GLU A 260 -30.42 -5.43 -6.90
N HIS A 261 -30.41 -4.14 -7.27
CA HIS A 261 -31.58 -3.25 -7.05
C HIS A 261 -32.20 -2.63 -8.30
N GLN A 262 -32.03 -3.23 -9.49
CA GLN A 262 -32.83 -2.87 -10.68
C GLN A 262 -33.58 -4.04 -11.32
N THR A 263 -33.68 -5.20 -10.65
CA THR A 263 -34.59 -6.28 -11.06
C THR A 263 -35.26 -6.90 -9.84
N SER A 264 -36.22 -6.18 -9.26
CA SER A 264 -37.31 -6.72 -8.43
C SER A 264 -38.56 -5.87 -8.64
#